data_AF-A0A662FCX2-F1
#
_entry.id   AF-A0A662FCX2-F1
#
_cell.length_a   1.000
_cell.length_b   1.000
_cell.length_c   1.000
_cell.angle_alpha   90.00
_cell.angle_beta   90.00
_cell.angle_gamma   90.00
#
_symmetry.space_group_name_H-M   'P 1'
#
loop_
_entity.id
_entity.type
_entity.pdbx_description
1 polymer ?
#
loop_
_entity_poly.entity_id
_entity_poly.type
_entity_poly.pdbx_seq_one_letter_code
_entity_poly.pdbx_strand_id
1 'polypeptide(L)' 'MEYVYAAMLLHKAGQQINEENVKKVLEAAGVKVDEARVKALVAALEGVNIDEVIE' A
#
# COMPACT_ATOMS: atom_id res chain seq x y z
N MET A 1 -8.92 5.54 -2.27
CA MET A 1 -8.29 4.97 -3.48
C MET A 1 -6.78 5.13 -3.47
N GLU A 2 -6.27 6.27 -3.00
CA GLU A 2 -4.86 6.61 -2.78
C GLU A 2 -4.04 5.51 -2.08
N TYR A 3 -4.60 4.86 -1.05
CA TYR A 3 -3.97 3.73 -0.35
C TYR A 3 -3.70 2.53 -1.27
N VAL A 4 -4.67 2.18 -2.11
CA VAL A 4 -4.54 1.07 -3.06
C VAL A 4 -3.49 1.42 -4.11
N TYR A 5 -3.51 2.64 -4.65
CA TYR A 5 -2.49 3.07 -5.61
C TYR A 5 -1.07 3.10 -5.02
N ALA A 6 -0.93 3.51 -3.76
CA ALA A 6 0.35 3.45 -3.06
C ALA A 6 0.83 1.99 -2.93
N ALA A 7 -0.04 1.07 -2.52
CA ALA A 7 0.28 -0.36 -2.45
C ALA A 7 0.66 -0.95 -3.81
N MET A 8 -0.09 -0.62 -4.87
CA MET A 8 0.22 -1.10 -6.23
C MET A 8 1.54 -0.54 -6.78
N LEU A 9 1.85 0.73 -6.49
CA LEU A 9 3.13 1.33 -6.85
C LEU A 9 4.29 0.61 -6.15
N LEU A 10 4.15 0.36 -4.84
CA LEU A 10 5.15 -0.39 -4.07
C LEU A 10 5.35 -1.80 -4.63
N HIS A 11 4.25 -2.52 -4.91
CA HIS A 11 4.28 -3.83 -5.57
C HIS A 11 5.05 -3.78 -6.89
N LYS A 12 4.68 -2.86 -7.78
CA LYS A 12 5.31 -2.75 -9.10
C LYS A 12 6.79 -2.36 -9.02
N ALA A 13 7.18 -1.64 -7.98
CA ALA A 13 8.56 -1.26 -7.69
C ALA A 13 9.36 -2.36 -6.95
N GLY A 14 8.76 -3.53 -6.67
CA GLY A 14 9.38 -4.62 -5.92
C GLY A 14 9.63 -4.28 -4.44
N GLN A 15 8.94 -3.27 -3.91
CA GLN A 15 9.04 -2.84 -2.53
C GLN A 15 8.00 -3.57 -1.68
N GLN A 16 8.35 -3.87 -0.42
CA GLN A 16 7.41 -4.49 0.51
C GLN A 16 6.25 -3.55 0.83
N ILE A 17 5.02 -4.06 0.82
CA ILE A 17 3.83 -3.34 1.25
C ILE A 17 3.70 -3.48 2.77
N ASN A 18 4.27 -2.53 3.50
CA ASN A 18 4.17 -2.44 4.96
C ASN A 18 3.71 -1.03 5.37
N GLU A 19 3.39 -0.85 6.65
CA GLU A 19 2.89 0.44 7.14
C GLU A 19 3.84 1.60 6.84
N GLU A 20 5.15 1.39 7.03
CA GLU A 20 6.17 2.42 6.84
C GLU A 20 6.23 2.89 5.38
N ASN A 21 6.30 1.95 4.43
CA ASN A 21 6.45 2.24 3.01
C ASN A 21 5.19 2.90 2.44
N VAL A 22 4.00 2.45 2.86
CA VAL A 22 2.73 3.06 2.44
C VAL A 22 2.62 4.50 2.96
N LYS A 23 2.98 4.75 4.23
CA LYS A 23 2.99 6.10 4.80
C LYS A 23 3.93 7.04 4.02
N LYS A 24 5.17 6.60 3.76
CA LYS A 24 6.15 7.38 3.00
C LYS A 24 5.65 7.79 1.62
N VAL A 25 5.01 6.88 0.89
CA VAL A 25 4.46 7.18 -0.45
C VAL A 25 3.31 8.19 -0.36
N LEU A 26 2.39 8.01 0.59
CA LEU A 26 1.26 8.92 0.77
C LEU A 26 1.72 10.32 1.22
N GLU A 27 2.67 10.40 2.15
CA GLU A 27 3.26 11.66 2.62
C GLU A 27 4.01 12.38 1.50
N ALA A 28 4.79 11.65 0.69
CA ALA A 28 5.46 12.21 -0.48
C ALA A 28 4.48 12.76 -1.52
N ALA A 29 3.28 12.19 -1.61
CA ALA A 29 2.19 12.69 -2.45
C ALA A 29 1.38 13.83 -1.78
N GLY A 30 1.75 14.28 -0.58
CA GLY A 30 1.06 15.34 0.15
C GLY A 30 -0.28 14.90 0.78
N VAL A 31 -0.52 13.60 0.88
CA VAL A 31 -1.76 13.04 1.46
C VAL A 31 -1.64 12.99 2.98
N LYS A 32 -2.68 13.45 3.67
CA LYS A 32 -2.81 13.24 5.12
C LYS A 32 -3.11 11.77 5.40
N VAL A 33 -2.15 11.09 6.02
CA VAL A 33 -2.24 9.67 6.35
C VAL A 33 -3.22 9.42 7.49
N ASP A 34 -4.08 8.41 7.31
CA ASP A 34 -4.88 7.79 8.35
C ASP A 34 -4.28 6.41 8.68
N GLU A 35 -3.72 6.28 9.89
CA GLU A 35 -3.03 5.06 10.31
C GLU A 35 -3.95 3.84 10.36
N ALA A 36 -5.22 4.01 10.72
CA ALA A 36 -6.15 2.88 10.78
C ALA A 36 -6.40 2.31 9.38
N ARG A 37 -6.46 3.19 8.37
CA ARG A 37 -6.61 2.77 6.96
C ARG A 37 -5.36 2.10 6.42
N VAL A 38 -4.16 2.58 6.78
CA VAL A 38 -2.90 1.91 6.41
C VAL A 38 -2.86 0.49 6.99
N LYS A 39 -3.17 0.34 8.28
CA LYS A 39 -3.21 -0.97 8.94
C LYS A 39 -4.21 -1.92 8.30
N ALA A 40 -5.43 -1.43 8.04
CA ALA A 40 -6.46 -2.23 7.38
C ALA A 40 -6.03 -2.68 5.98
N LEU A 41 -5.36 -1.82 5.21
CA LEU A 41 -4.83 -2.17 3.89
C LEU A 41 -3.76 -3.26 3.99
N VAL A 42 -2.75 -3.08 4.85
CA VAL A 42 -1.65 -4.03 5.00
C VAL A 42 -2.17 -5.39 5.46
N ALA A 43 -3.10 -5.42 6.42
CA ALA A 43 -3.74 -6.65 6.86
C ALA A 43 -4.59 -7.31 5.76
N ALA A 44 -5.29 -6.54 4.95
CA ALA A 44 -6.10 -7.08 3.84
C ALA A 44 -5.26 -7.68 2.70
N LEU A 45 -4.01 -7.24 2.57
CA LEU A 45 -3.06 -7.74 1.56
C LEU A 45 -2.15 -8.84 2.09
N GLU A 46 -2.22 -9.15 3.39
CA GLU A 46 -1.43 -10.22 3.99
C GLU A 46 -1.84 -11.58 3.40
N GLY A 47 -0.88 -12.28 2.80
CA GLY A 47 -1.12 -13.57 2.15
C GLY A 47 -1.81 -13.49 0.78
N VAL A 48 -2.06 -12.28 0.25
CA VAL A 48 -2.60 -12.09 -1.10
C VAL A 48 -1.45 -12.09 -2.12
N ASN A 49 -1.55 -12.93 -3.15
CA ASN A 49 -0.67 -12.83 -4.32
C ASN A 49 -1.22 -11.75 -5.26
N ILE A 50 -0.61 -10.57 -5.22
CA ILE A 50 -1.06 -9.41 -6.00
C ILE A 50 -0.90 -9.64 -7.51
N ASP A 51 0.09 -10.42 -7.94
CA ASP A 51 0.30 -10.71 -9.38
C ASP A 51 -0.85 -11.55 -9.94
N GLU A 52 -1.36 -12.51 -9.18
CA GLU A 52 -2.50 -13.36 -9.58
C GLU A 52 -3.83 -12.59 -9.62
N VAL A 53 -3.97 -11.53 -8.81
CA VAL A 53 -5.23 -10.78 -8.69
C VAL A 53 -5.37 -9.70 -9.77
N ILE A 54 -4.25 -9.25 -10.36
CA ILE A 54 -4.23 -8.19 -11.39
C ILE A 54 -4.30 -8.78 -12.81
N GLU A 55 -4.07 -10.09 -12.97
CA GLU A 55 -4.06 -10.79 -14.27
C GLU A 55 -5.41 -10.77 -15.00
#